data_AF-A0A9X0CRA7-F1
#
_entry.id   AF-A0A9X0CRA7-F1
#
_cell.length_a   1.000
_cell.length_b   1.000
_cell.length_c   1.000
_cell.angle_alpha   90.00
_cell.angle_beta   90.00
_cell.angle_gamma   90.00
#
_symmetry.space_group_name_H-M   'P 1'
#
loop_
_entity.id
_entity.type
_entity.pdbx_description
1 polymer ?
#
loop_
_entity_poly.entity_id
_entity_poly.type
_entity_poly.pdbx_seq_one_letter_code
_entity_poly.pdbx_strand_id
1 'polypeptide(L)'
;MTMCFVNAAGVLSFLSEPTTPKEQLFAGNHYEKPYVQRAGKWKVTTAEYKEPRYPDFCPGFGIILSWDVVVSFVKAFDFVPYFRMERCVCS
;
A
#
# COMPACT_ATOMS: atom_id res chain seq x y z
N MET A 1 14.61 12.69 -8.26
CA MET A 1 14.98 11.44 -7.58
C MET A 1 14.88 11.70 -6.09
N THR A 2 13.78 11.33 -5.44
CA THR A 2 13.64 11.54 -3.99
C THR A 2 14.20 10.29 -3.33
N MET A 3 15.30 10.42 -2.60
CA MET A 3 15.83 9.32 -1.80
C MET A 3 14.90 9.09 -0.60
N CYS A 4 14.46 7.86 -0.40
CA CYS A 4 13.77 7.47 0.82
C CYS A 4 14.81 6.97 1.83
N PHE A 5 14.82 7.55 3.02
CA PHE A 5 15.58 7.05 4.15
C PHE A 5 14.73 6.02 4.91
N VAL A 6 15.29 4.84 5.17
CA VAL A 6 14.64 3.80 5.97
C VAL A 6 15.37 3.68 7.29
N ASN A 7 14.68 3.96 8.39
CA ASN A 7 15.19 3.73 9.73
C ASN A 7 15.12 2.24 10.07
N ALA A 8 16.16 1.48 9.72
CA ALA A 8 16.20 0.03 9.94
C ALA A 8 16.05 -0.36 11.42
N ALA A 9 16.64 0.40 12.35
CA ALA A 9 16.52 0.12 13.79
C ALA A 9 15.07 0.30 14.27
N GLY A 10 14.38 1.34 13.79
CA GLY A 10 12.96 1.55 14.08
C GLY A 10 12.07 0.43 13.52
N VAL A 11 12.37 -0.03 12.30
CA VAL A 11 11.66 -1.17 11.69
C VAL A 11 11.86 -2.44 12.50
N LEU A 12 13.10 -2.75 12.91
CA LEU A 12 13.38 -3.94 13.73
C LEU A 12 12.73 -3.86 15.10
N SER A 13 12.69 -2.67 15.72
CA SER A 13 11.99 -2.44 16.98
C SER A 13 10.50 -2.72 16.83
N PHE A 14 9.86 -2.14 15.82
CA PHE A 14 8.44 -2.37 15.50
C PHE A 14 8.14 -3.86 15.28
N LEU A 15 8.97 -4.56 14.49
CA LEU A 15 8.79 -5.99 14.21
C LEU A 15 9.03 -6.89 15.43
N SER A 16 9.74 -6.39 16.45
CA SER A 16 10.03 -7.13 17.68
C SER A 16 8.98 -6.91 18.76
N GLU A 17 8.03 -5.98 18.58
CA GLU A 17 6.96 -5.73 19.55
C GLU A 17 6.02 -6.95 19.65
N PRO A 18 5.64 -7.40 20.86
CA PRO A 18 4.71 -8.52 21.03
C PRO A 18 3.34 -8.29 20.40
N THR A 19 2.96 -7.02 20.21
CA THR A 19 1.71 -6.59 19.58
C THR A 19 1.75 -6.63 18.06
N THR A 20 2.95 -6.69 17.45
CA THR A 20 3.08 -6.72 16.00
C THR A 20 2.79 -8.14 15.50
N PRO A 21 1.78 -8.31 14.63
CA PRO A 21 1.45 -9.62 14.09
C PRO A 21 2.59 -10.13 13.18
N LYS A 22 2.88 -11.42 13.27
CA LYS A 22 3.92 -12.08 12.45
C LYS A 22 3.39 -12.61 11.11
N GLU A 23 2.08 -12.80 11.04
CA GLU A 23 1.32 -13.23 9.87
C GLU A 23 0.23 -12.19 9.60
N GLN A 24 -0.25 -12.10 8.36
CA GLN A 24 -1.24 -11.10 7.93
C GLN A 24 -0.81 -9.64 8.23
N LEU A 25 0.49 -9.41 8.43
CA LEU A 25 1.04 -8.07 8.60
C LEU A 25 1.11 -7.37 7.24
N PHE A 26 0.32 -6.32 7.12
CA PHE A 26 0.49 -5.27 6.13
C PHE A 26 0.59 -3.95 6.90
N ALA A 27 1.79 -3.37 6.95
CA ALA A 27 2.03 -2.08 7.60
C ALA A 27 2.62 -1.06 6.62
N GLY A 28 2.19 0.19 6.78
CA GLY A 28 2.63 1.31 5.97
C GLY A 28 1.90 2.58 6.38
N ASN A 29 2.02 3.63 5.57
CA ASN A 29 1.27 4.85 5.78
C ASN A 29 -0.20 4.65 5.39
N HIS A 30 -1.07 4.24 6.30
CA HIS A 30 -2.45 3.90 5.96
C HIS A 30 -3.28 5.14 5.62
N TYR A 31 -3.84 5.17 4.41
CA TYR A 31 -4.81 6.17 3.97
C TYR A 31 -6.20 5.54 3.97
N GLU A 32 -7.06 6.03 4.85
CA GLU A 32 -8.45 5.58 4.94
C GLU A 32 -9.32 6.30 3.90
N LYS A 33 -9.92 5.53 2.99
CA LYS A 33 -10.86 5.95 1.93
C LYS A 33 -10.56 7.33 1.30
N PRO A 34 -9.33 7.58 0.82
CA PRO A 34 -8.98 8.91 0.32
C PRO A 34 -9.72 9.23 -0.98
N TYR A 35 -10.00 10.53 -1.19
CA TYR A 35 -10.62 11.00 -2.43
C TYR A 35 -9.71 10.76 -3.64
N VAL A 36 -10.35 10.37 -4.74
CA VAL A 36 -9.67 10.19 -6.01
C VAL A 36 -9.25 11.55 -6.55
N GLN A 37 -7.94 11.75 -6.78
CA GLN A 37 -7.45 12.98 -7.38
C GLN A 37 -7.92 13.07 -8.84
N ARG A 38 -8.75 14.07 -9.14
CA ARG A 38 -9.26 14.35 -10.49
C ARG A 38 -8.45 15.41 -11.24
N ALA A 39 -7.44 16.00 -10.59
CA ALA A 39 -6.56 17.03 -11.15
C ALA A 39 -5.10 16.80 -10.73
N GLY A 40 -4.16 17.47 -11.41
CA GLY A 40 -2.73 17.38 -11.14
C GLY A 40 -2.01 16.22 -11.86
N LYS A 41 -0.74 15.99 -11.48
CA LYS A 41 0.16 15.01 -12.12
C LYS A 41 -0.38 13.58 -12.08
N TRP A 42 -1.10 13.23 -11.01
CA TRP A 42 -1.61 11.88 -10.75
C TRP A 42 -3.13 11.80 -10.92
N LYS A 43 -3.70 12.64 -11.80
CA LYS A 43 -5.16 12.65 -12.02
C LYS A 43 -5.63 11.29 -12.56
N VAL A 44 -6.75 10.83 -12.04
CA VAL A 44 -7.46 9.63 -12.52
C VAL A 44 -8.82 10.07 -13.04
N THR A 45 -9.13 9.71 -14.28
CA THR A 45 -10.39 10.07 -14.93
C THR A 45 -11.55 9.22 -14.41
N THR A 46 -12.77 9.71 -14.54
CA THR A 46 -13.98 8.95 -14.17
C THR A 46 -14.20 7.72 -15.04
N ALA A 47 -13.64 7.70 -16.25
CA ALA A 47 -13.62 6.52 -17.12
C ALA A 47 -12.71 5.41 -16.57
N GLU A 48 -11.56 5.77 -16.00
CA GLU A 48 -10.60 4.82 -15.39
C GLU A 48 -11.08 4.32 -14.02
N TYR A 49 -11.66 5.20 -13.21
CA TYR A 49 -12.18 4.86 -11.89
C TYR A 49 -13.41 5.72 -11.58
N LYS A 50 -14.58 5.07 -11.56
CA LYS A 50 -15.88 5.75 -11.42
C LYS A 50 -16.10 6.27 -10.01
N GLU A 51 -15.65 5.52 -9.01
CA GLU A 51 -15.91 5.85 -7.61
C GLU A 51 -15.21 7.15 -7.18
N PRO A 52 -15.78 7.93 -6.26
CA PRO A 52 -15.19 9.18 -5.78
C PRO A 52 -14.04 8.96 -4.79
N ARG A 53 -13.95 7.77 -4.18
CA ARG A 53 -12.95 7.41 -3.16
C ARG A 53 -12.31 6.07 -3.48
N TYR A 54 -11.02 5.95 -3.16
CA TYR A 54 -10.32 4.67 -3.22
C TYR A 54 -10.69 3.81 -2.00
N PRO A 55 -10.51 2.48 -2.10
CA PRO A 55 -10.40 1.66 -0.90
C PRO A 55 -9.17 2.07 -0.09
N ASP A 56 -9.05 1.54 1.11
CA ASP A 56 -7.92 1.78 1.97
C ASP A 56 -6.63 1.29 1.30
N PHE A 57 -5.60 2.13 1.32
CA PHE A 57 -4.32 1.78 0.74
C PHE A 57 -3.19 2.51 1.46
N CYS A 58 -1.97 2.02 1.26
CA CYS A 58 -0.79 2.63 1.84
C CYS A 58 0.06 3.25 0.71
N PRO A 59 0.13 4.60 0.56
CA PRO A 59 0.93 5.23 -0.46
C PRO A 59 2.41 5.31 -0.07
N GLY A 60 3.23 5.48 -1.09
CA GLY A 60 4.62 5.88 -0.94
C GLY A 60 5.59 4.73 -1.17
N PHE A 61 6.82 4.93 -0.74
CA PHE A 61 7.97 4.06 -1.08
C PHE A 61 8.27 2.99 -0.03
N GLY A 62 7.47 2.87 1.02
CA GLY A 62 7.75 1.98 2.14
C GLY A 62 6.49 1.28 2.65
N ILE A 63 6.42 -0.03 2.46
CA ILE A 63 5.47 -0.93 3.09
C ILE A 63 6.24 -2.09 3.71
N ILE A 64 5.72 -2.65 4.79
CA ILE A 64 6.24 -3.82 5.47
C ILE A 64 5.18 -4.91 5.33
N LEU A 65 5.56 -6.03 4.73
CA LEU A 65 4.69 -7.17 4.50
C LEU A 65 5.25 -8.41 5.19
N SER A 66 4.37 -9.19 5.81
CA SER A 66 4.68 -10.56 6.23
C SER A 66 4.75 -11.50 5.02
N TRP A 67 5.40 -12.65 5.19
CA TRP A 67 5.66 -13.59 4.11
C TRP A 67 4.38 -14.17 3.49
N ASP A 68 3.40 -14.52 4.31
CA ASP A 68 2.10 -15.05 3.88
C ASP A 68 1.28 -14.02 3.07
N VAL A 69 1.38 -12.74 3.42
CA VAL A 69 0.82 -11.64 2.64
C VAL A 69 1.52 -11.56 1.29
N VAL A 70 2.85 -11.61 1.23
CA VAL A 70 3.60 -11.61 -0.04
C VAL A 70 3.16 -12.76 -0.96
N VAL A 71 3.03 -13.98 -0.43
CA VAL A 71 2.54 -15.14 -1.20
C VAL A 71 1.13 -14.90 -1.75
N SER A 72 0.25 -14.31 -0.95
CA SER A 72 -1.12 -13.98 -1.35
C SER A 72 -1.14 -12.92 -2.45
N PHE A 73 -0.26 -11.92 -2.37
CA PHE A 73 -0.09 -10.89 -3.40
C PHE A 73 0.38 -11.49 -4.73
N VAL A 74 1.37 -12.37 -4.70
CA VAL A 74 1.87 -13.06 -5.91
C VAL A 74 0.75 -13.85 -6.57
N LYS A 75 -0.09 -14.55 -5.81
CA LYS A 75 -1.26 -15.28 -6.34
C LYS A 75 -2.32 -14.34 -6.92
N ALA A 76 -2.52 -13.19 -6.30
CA ALA A 76 -3.52 -12.21 -6.73
C ALA A 76 -3.08 -11.39 -7.96
N PHE A 77 -1.77 -11.33 -8.23
CA PHE A 77 -1.19 -10.49 -9.28
C PHE A 77 -1.75 -10.81 -10.67
N ASP A 78 -2.07 -12.08 -10.94
CA ASP A 78 -2.64 -12.51 -12.24
C ASP A 78 -4.11 -12.07 -12.42
N PHE A 79 -4.82 -11.74 -11.34
CA PHE A 79 -6.26 -11.47 -11.37
C PHE A 79 -6.61 -9.99 -11.20
N VAL A 80 -5.70 -9.18 -10.66
CA VAL A 80 -5.94 -7.76 -10.41
C VAL A 80 -5.51 -6.96 -11.64
N PRO A 81 -6.42 -6.20 -12.28
CA PRO A 81 -6.06 -5.38 -13.43
C PRO A 81 -5.00 -4.36 -13.02
N TYR A 82 -3.96 -4.20 -13.86
CA TYR A 82 -2.90 -3.21 -13.68
C TYR A 82 -3.50 -1.81 -13.58
N PHE A 83 -3.75 -1.36 -12.35
CA PHE A 83 -4.04 0.03 -12.11
C PHE A 83 -2.71 0.77 -12.12
N ARG A 84 -2.63 1.88 -12.85
CA ARG A 84 -1.39 2.66 -13.10
C ARG A 84 -0.82 3.32 -11.83
N MET A 85 -1.24 2.92 -10.64
CA MET A 85 -0.76 3.43 -9.37
C MET A 85 0.06 2.37 -8.64
N GLU A 86 1.29 2.74 -8.31
CA GLU A 86 2.25 2.03 -7.43
C GLU A 86 1.75 1.96 -5.96
N ARG A 87 0.44 1.82 -5.73
CA ARG A 87 -0.21 1.89 -4.42
C ARG A 87 -0.77 0.52 -4.08
N CYS A 88 -0.26 -0.07 -3.01
CA CYS A 88 -0.74 -1.36 -2.53
C CYS A 88 -1.96 -1.13 -1.61
N VAL A 89 -3.06 -1.83 -1.91
CA VAL A 89 -4.30 -1.80 -1.12
C VAL A 89 -4.04 -2.43 0.24
N CYS A 90 -4.47 -1.75 1.30
CA CYS A 90 -4.35 -2.19 2.69
C CYS A 90 -5.73 -2.76 3.07
N SER A 91 -5.80 -4.07 3.29
CA SER A 91 -7.03 -4.80 3.66
C SER A 91 -7.21 -4.86 5.16
#